data_AF-A0A7S1TL95-F1
#
_entry.id   AF-A0A7S1TL95-F1
#
_cell.length_a   1.000
_cell.length_b   1.000
_cell.length_c   1.000
_cell.angle_alpha   90.00
_cell.angle_beta   90.00
_cell.angle_gamma   90.00
#
_symmetry.space_group_name_H-M   'P 1'
#
loop_
_entity.id
_entity.type
_entity.pdbx_description
1 polymer ?
#
loop_
_entity_poly.entity_id
_entity_poly.type
_entity_poly.pdbx_seq_one_letter_code
_entity_poly.pdbx_strand_id
1 'polypeptide(L)'
;KATHGYVASRDDASGPDLLQPLAQLNFGVLVSGFPPRDPSLHQIVLKGASSRSPLSSATLHVVGEADAWVAPENSRALMAAWSAEAASLYLHDRGHQVPSNKRFTEKLGRFLAAQLPAETPPQTHNL
;
A
#
# COMPACT_ATOMS: atom_id res chain seq x y z
N LYS A 1 32.32 1.58 -23.50
CA LYS A 1 31.52 2.14 -22.40
C LYS A 1 30.15 2.46 -22.97
N ALA A 2 29.15 1.61 -22.74
CA ALA A 2 27.83 1.74 -23.36
C ALA A 2 26.93 2.61 -22.49
N THR A 3 26.61 3.79 -22.99
CA THR A 3 25.57 4.69 -22.46
C THR A 3 24.24 4.21 -23.03
N HIS A 4 23.38 3.58 -22.22
CA HIS A 4 22.01 3.29 -22.61
C HIS A 4 21.16 4.52 -22.28
N GLY A 5 21.00 5.40 -23.27
CA GLY A 5 19.98 6.45 -23.24
C GLY A 5 18.63 5.86 -23.65
N TYR A 6 17.61 6.03 -22.83
CA TYR A 6 16.23 5.72 -23.20
C TYR A 6 15.60 6.97 -23.80
N VAL A 7 15.27 6.92 -25.08
CA VAL A 7 14.46 7.94 -25.76
C VAL A 7 13.08 7.32 -25.96
N ALA A 8 12.09 7.80 -25.21
CA ALA A 8 10.70 7.46 -25.48
C ALA A 8 10.13 8.52 -26.43
N SER A 9 9.99 8.16 -27.71
CA SER A 9 9.21 8.91 -28.68
C SER A 9 7.82 8.30 -28.81
N ARG A 10 6.82 9.10 -28.44
CA ARG A 10 5.45 9.25 -28.95
C ARG A 10 4.65 8.03 -29.45
N ASP A 11 3.42 7.97 -28.88
CA ASP A 11 2.16 7.56 -29.49
C ASP A 11 1.63 6.12 -29.32
N ASP A 12 2.05 5.39 -28.27
CA ASP A 12 1.34 4.18 -27.83
C ASP A 12 0.90 4.30 -26.36
N ALA A 13 -0.41 4.40 -26.13
CA ALA A 13 -1.06 4.48 -24.82
C ALA A 13 -1.09 3.11 -24.08
N SER A 14 0.00 2.35 -24.15
CA SER A 14 0.17 1.03 -23.56
C SER A 14 1.62 0.83 -23.10
N GLY A 15 2.15 1.82 -22.37
CA GLY A 15 3.30 1.56 -21.50
C GLY A 15 2.95 0.41 -20.54
N PRO A 16 3.95 -0.35 -20.05
CA PRO A 16 3.69 -1.42 -19.09
C PRO A 16 2.91 -0.83 -17.92
N ASP A 17 1.77 -1.44 -17.59
CA ASP A 17 1.01 -1.06 -16.42
C ASP A 17 1.85 -1.39 -15.18
N LEU A 18 2.58 -0.37 -14.71
CA LEU A 18 3.53 -0.48 -13.60
C LEU A 18 2.84 -0.91 -12.29
N LEU A 19 1.51 -0.89 -12.25
CA LEU A 19 0.71 -1.30 -11.09
C LEU A 19 0.17 -2.73 -11.19
N GLN A 20 0.31 -3.43 -12.32
CA GLN A 20 -0.09 -4.85 -12.44
C GLN A 20 0.47 -5.76 -11.33
N PRO A 21 1.73 -5.62 -10.88
CA PRO A 21 2.24 -6.39 -9.75
C PRO A 21 1.49 -6.12 -8.43
N LEU A 22 0.93 -4.92 -8.24
CA LEU A 22 0.14 -4.57 -7.05
C LEU A 22 -1.27 -5.15 -7.11
N ALA A 23 -1.81 -5.41 -8.31
CA ALA A 23 -3.10 -6.08 -8.47
C ALA A 23 -3.07 -7.55 -8.00
N GLN A 24 -1.87 -8.14 -7.87
CA GLN A 24 -1.67 -9.51 -7.35
C GLN A 24 -1.43 -9.55 -5.83
N LEU A 25 -1.31 -8.40 -5.16
CA LEU A 25 -1.13 -8.36 -3.71
C LEU A 25 -2.47 -8.55 -2.99
N ASN A 26 -2.54 -9.55 -2.12
CA ASN A 26 -3.70 -9.77 -1.25
C ASN A 26 -3.92 -8.59 -0.29
N PHE A 27 -2.82 -8.03 0.24
CA PHE A 27 -2.83 -6.86 1.12
C PHE A 27 -1.45 -6.20 1.21
N GLY A 28 -1.39 -5.01 1.80
CA GLY A 28 -0.15 -4.29 2.12
C GLY A 28 -0.10 -3.74 3.54
N VAL A 29 1.08 -3.72 4.16
CA VAL A 29 1.32 -3.00 5.42
C VAL A 29 2.40 -1.95 5.15
N LEU A 30 2.03 -0.68 5.25
CA LEU A 30 2.83 0.47 4.87
C LEU A 30 3.23 1.24 6.12
N VAL A 31 4.50 1.11 6.54
CA VAL A 31 5.02 1.82 7.72
C VAL A 31 5.79 3.06 7.28
N SER A 32 5.38 4.23 7.78
CA SER A 32 5.94 5.54 7.38
C SER A 32 6.01 5.70 5.85
N GLY A 33 4.96 5.25 5.14
CA GLY A 33 4.89 5.36 3.69
C GLY A 33 4.70 6.81 3.22
N PHE A 34 5.14 7.14 2.01
CA PHE A 34 4.93 8.45 1.38
C PHE A 34 4.83 8.32 -0.14
N PRO A 35 4.19 9.27 -0.85
CA PRO A 35 4.10 9.24 -2.31
C PRO A 35 5.50 9.26 -2.95
N PRO A 36 5.70 8.57 -4.08
CA PRO A 36 6.97 8.62 -4.80
C PRO A 36 7.40 10.06 -5.10
N ARG A 37 8.71 10.34 -5.01
CA ARG A 37 9.26 11.65 -5.37
C ARG A 37 9.39 11.84 -6.89
N ASP A 38 9.53 10.73 -7.61
CA ASP A 38 9.57 10.75 -9.07
C ASP A 38 8.20 11.24 -9.60
N PRO A 39 8.15 12.35 -10.37
CA PRO A 39 6.90 12.90 -10.86
C PRO A 39 6.07 11.93 -11.72
N SER A 40 6.72 11.05 -12.49
CA SER A 40 6.04 10.08 -13.35
C SER A 40 5.29 9.03 -12.52
N LEU A 41 5.90 8.57 -11.41
CA LEU A 41 5.28 7.61 -10.49
C LEU A 41 4.30 8.29 -9.52
N HIS A 42 4.61 9.51 -9.10
CA HIS A 42 3.76 10.31 -8.22
C HIS A 42 2.38 10.52 -8.84
N GLN A 43 2.34 10.87 -10.12
CA GLN A 43 1.09 11.04 -10.87
C GLN A 43 0.32 9.73 -11.00
N ILE A 44 0.99 8.57 -11.11
CA ILE A 44 0.32 7.27 -11.18
C ILE A 44 -0.35 6.93 -9.84
N VAL A 45 0.37 7.10 -8.72
CA VAL A 45 -0.16 6.83 -7.38
C VAL A 45 -1.31 7.77 -7.02
N LEU A 46 -1.18 9.08 -7.32
CA LEU A 46 -2.26 10.04 -7.10
C LEU A 46 -3.42 9.90 -8.09
N LYS A 47 -3.16 9.49 -9.34
CA LYS A 47 -4.24 9.16 -10.28
C LYS A 47 -4.98 7.90 -9.87
N GLY A 48 -4.34 6.93 -9.19
CA GLY A 48 -5.02 5.81 -8.54
C GLY A 48 -6.17 6.30 -7.64
N ALA A 49 -5.92 7.33 -6.81
CA ALA A 49 -6.92 7.99 -5.97
C ALA A 49 -8.10 8.60 -6.75
N SER A 50 -7.83 9.14 -7.95
CA SER A 50 -8.79 9.85 -8.80
C SER A 50 -9.30 9.01 -9.99
N SER A 51 -8.88 7.76 -10.09
CA SER A 51 -9.20 6.87 -11.20
C SER A 51 -10.56 6.23 -10.98
N ARG A 52 -11.19 5.76 -12.06
CA ARG A 52 -12.48 5.05 -12.01
C ARG A 52 -12.43 3.72 -11.23
N SER A 53 -11.24 3.27 -10.81
CA SER A 53 -11.00 2.09 -9.97
C SER A 53 -9.82 2.35 -9.05
N PRO A 54 -10.04 2.95 -7.87
CA PRO A 54 -9.00 3.02 -6.83
C PRO A 54 -8.47 1.63 -6.48
N LEU A 55 -7.24 1.59 -5.94
CA LEU A 55 -6.63 0.33 -5.51
C LEU A 55 -7.52 -0.34 -4.46
N SER A 56 -7.96 -1.57 -4.74
CA SER A 56 -8.90 -2.33 -3.91
C SER A 56 -8.22 -3.30 -2.94
N SER A 57 -6.90 -3.49 -3.05
CA SER A 57 -6.15 -4.32 -2.13
C SER A 57 -6.15 -3.71 -0.73
N ALA A 58 -6.43 -4.54 0.29
CA ALA A 58 -6.51 -4.08 1.66
C ALA A 58 -5.15 -3.56 2.13
N THR A 59 -5.11 -2.41 2.79
CA THR A 59 -3.88 -1.83 3.32
C THR A 59 -4.00 -1.40 4.76
N LEU A 60 -2.89 -1.55 5.51
CA LEU A 60 -2.71 -0.97 6.83
C LEU A 60 -1.59 0.05 6.78
N HIS A 61 -1.93 1.32 6.94
CA HIS A 61 -1.00 2.43 7.06
C HIS A 61 -0.62 2.63 8.53
N VAL A 62 0.67 2.62 8.82
CA VAL A 62 1.23 2.81 10.16
C VAL A 62 1.99 4.13 10.16
N VAL A 63 1.54 5.07 10.98
CA VAL A 63 2.01 6.46 10.96
C VAL A 63 2.46 6.87 12.35
N GLY A 64 3.65 7.46 12.43
CA GLY A 64 4.18 8.09 13.64
C GLY A 64 3.93 9.59 13.64
N GLU A 65 3.25 10.11 14.67
CA GLU A 65 2.94 11.54 14.80
C GLU A 65 4.18 12.40 14.99
N ALA A 66 5.23 11.85 15.60
CA ALA A 66 6.51 12.53 15.81
C ALA A 66 7.55 12.16 14.73
N ASP A 67 7.14 11.60 13.59
CA ASP A 67 8.06 11.20 12.52
C ASP A 67 8.61 12.44 11.79
N ALA A 68 9.87 12.75 12.07
CA ALA A 68 10.58 13.87 11.46
C ALA A 68 11.12 13.57 10.04
N TRP A 69 11.12 12.30 9.61
CA TRP A 69 11.64 11.88 8.31
C TRP A 69 10.52 11.77 7.28
N VAL A 70 9.39 11.22 7.70
CA VAL A 70 8.17 11.14 6.92
C VAL A 70 7.06 11.80 7.72
N ALA A 71 6.85 13.09 7.45
CA ALA A 71 5.77 13.84 8.08
C ALA A 71 4.43 13.08 7.92
N PRO A 72 3.56 13.02 8.97
CA PRO A 72 2.29 12.30 8.93
C PRO A 72 1.40 12.65 7.73
N GLU A 73 1.47 13.89 7.27
CA GLU A 73 0.73 14.40 6.12
C GLU A 73 1.12 13.67 4.83
N ASN A 74 2.39 13.30 4.67
CA ASN A 74 2.84 12.53 3.52
C ASN A 74 2.27 11.11 3.54
N SER A 75 2.23 10.47 4.71
CA SER A 75 1.60 9.15 4.83
C SER A 75 0.10 9.19 4.57
N ARG A 76 -0.59 10.25 5.01
CA ARG A 76 -2.00 10.48 4.68
C ARG A 76 -2.22 10.74 3.19
N ALA A 77 -1.32 11.50 2.55
CA ALA A 77 -1.38 11.74 1.11
C ALA A 77 -1.21 10.45 0.31
N LEU A 78 -0.33 9.54 0.75
CA LEU A 78 -0.20 8.22 0.14
C LEU A 78 -1.46 7.37 0.34
N MET A 79 -2.03 7.38 1.55
CA MET A 79 -3.24 6.62 1.88
C MET A 79 -4.44 6.98 0.98
N ALA A 80 -4.51 8.21 0.49
CA ALA A 80 -5.57 8.65 -0.42
C ALA A 80 -5.59 7.88 -1.76
N ALA A 81 -4.55 7.12 -2.11
CA ALA A 81 -4.53 6.28 -3.32
C ALA A 81 -5.43 5.04 -3.24
N TRP A 82 -5.91 4.68 -2.05
CA TRP A 82 -6.82 3.56 -1.80
C TRP A 82 -8.25 4.04 -1.53
N SER A 83 -9.24 3.16 -1.72
CA SER A 83 -10.61 3.43 -1.27
C SER A 83 -10.69 3.46 0.26
N ALA A 84 -11.71 4.14 0.80
CA ALA A 84 -11.90 4.25 2.24
C ALA A 84 -12.13 2.89 2.92
N GLU A 85 -12.69 1.93 2.19
CA GLU A 85 -12.93 0.56 2.67
C GLU A 85 -11.66 -0.29 2.63
N ALA A 86 -10.76 -0.03 1.67
CA ALA A 86 -9.52 -0.77 1.51
C ALA A 86 -8.42 -0.29 2.47
N ALA A 87 -8.45 0.98 2.90
CA ALA A 87 -7.38 1.58 3.70
C ALA A 87 -7.69 1.66 5.20
N SER A 88 -6.90 0.98 6.01
CA SER A 88 -6.88 1.09 7.48
C SER A 88 -5.71 1.95 7.97
N LEU A 89 -5.93 2.72 9.04
CA LEU A 89 -4.88 3.53 9.69
C LEU A 89 -4.58 3.02 11.11
N TYR A 90 -3.30 3.03 11.47
CA TYR A 90 -2.79 2.95 12.82
C TYR A 90 -1.84 4.12 13.08
N LEU A 91 -2.22 4.98 14.03
CA LEU A 91 -1.45 6.15 14.44
C LEU A 91 -0.79 5.90 15.80
N HIS A 92 0.48 6.30 15.95
CA HIS A 92 1.22 6.25 17.20
C HIS A 92 1.98 7.55 17.47
N ASP A 93 2.25 7.82 18.74
CA ASP A 93 2.90 9.04 19.24
C ASP A 93 4.42 9.08 19.02
N ARG A 94 5.03 7.98 18.60
CA ARG A 94 6.47 7.85 18.33
C ARG A 94 6.88 8.39 16.95
N GLY A 95 8.19 8.55 16.72
CA GLY A 95 8.76 8.97 15.43
C GLY A 95 8.91 7.84 14.40
N HIS A 96 9.97 7.88 13.58
CA HIS A 96 10.22 6.92 12.49
C HIS A 96 10.62 5.52 12.97
N GLN A 97 9.65 4.72 13.42
CA GLN A 97 9.87 3.38 13.94
C GLN A 97 8.65 2.49 13.74
N VAL A 98 8.88 1.19 13.58
CA VAL A 98 7.80 0.19 13.63
C VAL A 98 7.33 0.04 15.09
N PRO A 99 6.04 0.22 15.40
CA PRO A 99 5.52 0.00 16.74
C PRO A 99 5.63 -1.47 17.15
N SER A 100 5.81 -1.73 18.44
CA SER A 100 5.84 -3.08 19.02
C SER A 100 4.93 -3.22 20.23
N ASN A 101 4.07 -2.24 20.48
CA ASN A 101 3.16 -2.27 21.61
C ASN A 101 1.96 -3.19 21.34
N LYS A 102 1.33 -3.66 22.42
CA LYS A 102 0.18 -4.57 22.37
C LYS A 102 -0.94 -4.08 21.44
N ARG A 103 -1.25 -2.78 21.49
CA ARG A 103 -2.30 -2.17 20.66
C ARG A 103 -2.02 -2.31 19.17
N PHE A 104 -0.76 -2.12 18.76
CA PHE A 104 -0.33 -2.33 17.38
C PHE A 104 -0.44 -3.80 16.99
N THR A 105 0.10 -4.70 17.81
CA THR A 105 0.05 -6.15 17.54
C THR A 105 -1.39 -6.64 17.38
N GLU A 106 -2.32 -6.18 18.21
CA GLU A 106 -3.75 -6.50 18.11
C GLU A 106 -4.42 -5.92 16.86
N LYS A 107 -4.05 -4.70 16.44
CA LYS A 107 -4.56 -4.10 15.20
C LYS A 107 -4.03 -4.86 13.98
N LEU A 108 -2.73 -5.17 13.96
CA LEU A 108 -2.08 -5.94 12.90
C LEU A 108 -2.68 -7.35 12.81
N GLY A 109 -2.83 -8.05 13.93
CA GLY A 109 -3.44 -9.38 13.97
C GLY A 109 -4.86 -9.39 13.41
N ARG A 110 -5.71 -8.42 13.80
CA ARG A 110 -7.06 -8.28 13.24
C ARG A 110 -7.06 -7.98 11.75
N PHE A 111 -6.16 -7.10 11.30
CA PHE A 111 -6.02 -6.79 9.88
C PHE A 111 -5.67 -8.04 9.07
N LEU A 112 -4.64 -8.78 9.49
CA LEU A 112 -4.18 -10.00 8.82
C LEU A 112 -5.23 -11.10 8.82
N ALA A 113 -5.91 -11.33 9.95
CA ALA A 113 -6.96 -12.34 10.06
C ALA A 113 -8.12 -12.09 9.07
N ALA A 114 -8.43 -10.83 8.76
CA ALA A 114 -9.45 -10.48 7.78
C ALA A 114 -9.02 -10.73 6.31
N GLN A 115 -7.73 -10.95 6.05
CA GLN A 115 -7.21 -11.19 4.69
C GLN A 115 -6.94 -12.68 4.42
N LEU A 116 -6.92 -13.51 5.45
CA LEU A 116 -6.74 -14.94 5.29
C LEU A 116 -8.10 -15.58 4.97
N PRO A 117 -8.18 -16.46 3.96
CA PRO A 117 -9.38 -17.26 3.76
C PRO A 117 -9.64 -18.08 5.03
N ALA A 118 -10.91 -18.25 5.39
CA ALA A 118 -11.28 -19.18 6.45
C ALA A 118 -10.69 -20.56 6.12
N GLU A 119 -9.99 -21.19 7.06
CA GLU A 119 -9.49 -22.55 6.86
C GLU A 119 -10.67 -23.44 6.46
N THR A 120 -10.60 -24.05 5.27
CA THR A 120 -11.54 -25.09 4.88
C THR A 120 -11.36 -26.25 5.86
N PRO A 121 -12.39 -26.64 6.65
CA PRO A 121 -12.25 -27.75 7.57
C PRO A 121 -11.89 -29.03 6.78
N PRO A 122 -11.05 -29.91 7.35
CA PRO A 122 -10.63 -31.12 6.67
C PRO A 122 -11.87 -31.95 6.30
N GLN A 123 -12.05 -32.22 5.01
CA GLN A 123 -13.12 -33.10 4.55
C GLN A 123 -12.80 -34.51 5.02
N THR A 124 -13.49 -34.95 6.08
CA THR A 124 -13.51 -36.36 6.48
C THR A 124 -14.12 -37.17 5.34
N HIS A 125 -13.26 -37.81 4.53
CA HIS A 125 -13.69 -38.90 3.68
C HIS A 125 -14.08 -40.06 4.59
N ASN A 126 -15.39 -40.29 4.74
CA ASN A 126 -15.89 -41.55 5.25
C ASN A 126 -15.58 -42.62 4.20
N LEU A 127 -14.68 -43.54 4.55
CA LEU A 127 -14.49 -44.82 3.86
C LEU A 127 -15.59 -45.80 4.29
#